data_AF-A0AAD7W9H6-F1
#
_entry.id   AF-A0AAD7W9H6-F1
#
_cell.length_a   1.000
_cell.length_b   1.000
_cell.length_c   1.000
_cell.angle_alpha   90.00
_cell.angle_beta   90.00
_cell.angle_gamma   90.00
#
_symmetry.space_group_name_H-M   'P 1'
#
loop_
_entity.id
_entity.type
_entity.pdbx_description
1 polymer ?
#
loop_
_entity_poly.entity_id
_entity_poly.type
_entity_poly.pdbx_seq_one_letter_code
_entity_poly.pdbx_strand_id
1 'polypeptide(L)'
;MNEMALLNSLADHMTFPQEVLEGLSYLISLTWEEMDRRRTTVVVEEVVGGMGRPKLSVSKDHLQELIEMDLSVPCISKMLGVSVHTINRRIQVWGFNVRNTYSQLNDDELDNLVCTIKATSPNLGYRMVRGHLRALGHRVQWARVWESMHRVDAKGIHERLANLGCVVRRVYSVPHPFSLVHVDTNHKLIRYGIVIFGGIDGFSRKIMYLHASNNNKAATALEYFLESTRKHGFPSRVRGDQGVENVDIARCMFQVRGCGTGSFISGKSVHNQRIERLWRDVWNVVSNIYYDVLQSRGECSTRPIKLHPPILCPICVPAPHPG
;
A
#
# COMPACT_ATOMS: atom_id res chain seq x y z
N MET A 1 -12.27 -10.50 -19.91
CA MET A 1 -13.67 -10.93 -19.71
C MET A 1 -14.43 -10.20 -20.81
N ASN A 2 -15.06 -10.92 -21.73
CA ASN A 2 -15.47 -10.39 -23.02
C ASN A 2 -16.67 -9.42 -22.84
N GLU A 3 -16.44 -8.11 -22.86
CA GLU A 3 -17.46 -7.08 -22.61
C GLU A 3 -18.65 -7.18 -23.58
N MET A 4 -18.43 -7.76 -24.77
CA MET A 4 -19.47 -8.11 -25.74
C MET A 4 -20.44 -9.20 -25.28
N ALA A 5 -20.07 -10.05 -24.31
CA ALA A 5 -20.96 -11.09 -23.80
C ALA A 5 -22.11 -10.52 -22.96
N LEU A 6 -21.87 -9.38 -22.30
CA LEU A 6 -22.88 -8.73 -21.44
C LEU A 6 -23.88 -7.93 -22.30
N LEU A 7 -23.42 -7.30 -23.38
CA LEU A 7 -24.28 -6.64 -24.37
C LEU A 7 -25.12 -7.63 -25.17
N ASN A 8 -24.53 -8.74 -25.63
CA ASN A 8 -25.27 -9.78 -26.34
C ASN A 8 -26.34 -10.44 -25.45
N SER A 9 -26.05 -10.62 -24.16
CA SER A 9 -27.04 -11.13 -23.18
C SER A 9 -28.19 -10.16 -22.90
N LEU A 10 -28.01 -8.86 -23.13
CA LEU A 10 -29.04 -7.83 -22.91
C LEU A 10 -29.87 -7.55 -24.18
N ALA A 11 -29.30 -7.77 -25.36
CA ALA A 11 -29.97 -7.62 -26.65
C ALA A 11 -31.14 -8.61 -26.83
N ASP A 12 -31.08 -9.77 -26.17
CA ASP A 12 -32.17 -10.77 -26.17
C ASP A 12 -33.41 -10.33 -25.37
N HIS A 13 -33.31 -9.27 -24.57
CA HIS A 13 -34.37 -8.82 -23.66
C HIS A 13 -34.79 -7.36 -23.86
N MET A 14 -34.05 -6.58 -24.66
CA MET A 14 -34.34 -5.17 -24.94
C MET A 14 -33.90 -4.79 -26.36
N THR A 15 -34.80 -4.15 -27.13
CA THR A 15 -34.47 -3.55 -28.43
C THR A 15 -33.82 -2.18 -28.23
N PHE A 16 -32.54 -2.06 -28.58
CA PHE A 16 -31.81 -0.79 -28.55
C PHE A 16 -31.87 -0.10 -29.93
N PRO A 17 -32.05 1.23 -29.98
CA PRO A 17 -31.88 1.99 -31.22
C PRO A 17 -30.49 1.76 -31.81
N GLN A 18 -30.41 1.65 -33.13
CA GLN A 18 -29.17 1.28 -33.82
C GLN A 18 -28.05 2.30 -33.60
N GLU A 19 -28.40 3.58 -33.45
CA GLU A 19 -27.48 4.67 -33.15
C GLU A 19 -26.79 4.49 -31.80
N VAL A 20 -27.48 3.88 -30.82
CA VAL A 20 -26.91 3.60 -29.50
C VAL A 20 -25.93 2.44 -29.57
N LEU A 21 -26.23 1.40 -30.35
CA LEU A 21 -25.34 0.26 -30.56
C LEU A 21 -24.08 0.65 -31.32
N GLU A 22 -24.21 1.50 -32.34
CA GLU A 22 -23.09 2.07 -33.09
C GLU A 22 -22.23 2.97 -32.19
N GLY A 23 -22.87 3.84 -31.39
CA GLY A 23 -22.18 4.69 -30.43
C GLY A 23 -21.41 3.90 -29.36
N LEU A 24 -22.01 2.83 -28.83
CA LEU A 24 -21.35 1.93 -27.87
C LEU A 24 -20.20 1.16 -28.51
N SER A 25 -20.38 0.64 -29.72
CA SER A 25 -19.32 -0.09 -30.45
C SER A 25 -18.15 0.84 -30.75
N TYR A 26 -18.42 2.08 -31.16
CA TYR A 26 -17.41 3.10 -31.37
C TYR A 26 -16.68 3.47 -30.07
N LEU A 27 -17.41 3.68 -28.97
CA LEU A 27 -16.81 3.95 -27.67
C LEU A 27 -15.93 2.79 -27.20
N ILE A 28 -16.39 1.54 -27.37
CA ILE A 28 -15.60 0.34 -27.10
C ILE A 28 -14.32 0.39 -27.93
N SER A 29 -14.40 0.61 -29.24
CA SER A 29 -13.21 0.69 -30.10
C SER A 29 -12.21 1.76 -29.66
N LEU A 30 -12.68 2.96 -29.30
CA LEU A 30 -11.84 4.04 -28.79
C LEU A 30 -11.20 3.69 -27.44
N THR A 31 -11.93 3.02 -26.55
CA THR A 31 -11.37 2.55 -25.28
C THR A 31 -10.31 1.49 -25.48
N TRP A 32 -10.49 0.56 -26.43
CA TRP A 32 -9.45 -0.39 -26.80
C TRP A 32 -8.21 0.31 -27.36
N GLU A 33 -8.41 1.27 -28.26
CA GLU A 33 -7.33 2.02 -28.89
C GLU A 33 -6.54 2.87 -27.88
N GLU A 34 -7.23 3.52 -26.94
CA GLU A 34 -6.62 4.29 -25.84
C GLU A 34 -5.94 3.36 -24.81
N MET A 35 -6.51 2.19 -24.52
CA MET A 35 -5.88 1.18 -23.67
C MET A 35 -4.61 0.61 -24.29
N ASP A 36 -4.58 0.40 -25.61
CA ASP A 36 -3.39 -0.01 -26.33
C ASP A 36 -2.36 1.14 -26.40
N ARG A 37 -2.81 2.40 -26.58
CA ARG A 37 -1.93 3.58 -26.49
C ARG A 37 -1.28 3.76 -25.12
N ARG A 38 -1.98 3.36 -24.05
CA ARG A 38 -1.51 3.43 -22.65
C ARG A 38 -0.78 2.20 -22.17
N ARG A 39 -0.72 1.12 -22.95
CA ARG A 39 0.27 0.08 -22.69
C ARG A 39 1.62 0.73 -22.90
N THR A 40 2.28 1.09 -21.80
CA THR A 40 3.72 1.32 -21.80
C THR A 40 4.32 0.10 -22.45
N THR A 41 4.78 0.25 -23.69
CA THR A 41 5.49 -0.79 -24.40
C THR A 41 6.78 -0.95 -23.61
N VAL A 42 6.80 -1.89 -22.67
CA VAL A 42 8.07 -2.44 -22.22
C VAL A 42 8.60 -3.13 -23.46
N VAL A 43 9.47 -2.43 -24.18
CA VAL A 43 10.16 -2.97 -25.35
C VAL A 43 11.10 -4.01 -24.79
N VAL A 44 10.60 -5.23 -24.69
CA VAL A 44 11.41 -6.41 -24.41
C VAL A 44 12.21 -6.61 -25.68
N GLU A 45 13.49 -6.26 -25.66
CA GLU A 45 14.37 -6.36 -26.83
C GLU A 45 14.27 -7.76 -27.44
N GLU A 46 13.94 -7.84 -28.73
CA GLU A 46 13.92 -9.11 -29.43
C GLU A 46 15.34 -9.47 -29.87
N VAL A 47 15.91 -10.52 -29.31
CA VAL A 47 17.19 -11.05 -29.78
C VAL A 47 16.92 -11.89 -31.03
N VAL A 48 17.45 -11.42 -32.16
CA VAL A 48 17.42 -12.15 -33.44
C VAL A 48 18.30 -13.39 -33.32
N GLY A 49 17.67 -14.57 -33.35
CA GLY A 49 18.37 -15.87 -33.44
C GLY A 49 18.33 -16.41 -34.86
N GLY A 50 19.27 -17.31 -35.19
CA GLY A 50 19.49 -17.80 -36.56
C GLY A 50 18.30 -18.51 -37.24
N MET A 51 17.35 -19.10 -36.48
CA MET A 51 16.10 -19.68 -37.00
C MET A 51 14.98 -19.69 -35.93
N GLY A 52 13.75 -19.33 -36.29
CA GLY A 52 12.56 -19.39 -35.43
C GLY A 52 12.05 -18.04 -34.89
N ARG A 53 10.98 -18.06 -34.08
CA ARG A 53 10.38 -16.85 -33.48
C ARG A 53 11.40 -16.12 -32.58
N PRO A 54 11.54 -14.78 -32.68
CA PRO A 54 12.52 -14.01 -31.91
C PRO A 54 12.43 -14.26 -30.40
N LYS A 55 13.59 -14.29 -29.72
CA LYS A 55 13.63 -14.48 -28.27
C LYS A 55 13.49 -13.13 -27.58
N LEU A 56 12.41 -12.96 -26.82
CA LEU A 56 12.24 -11.86 -25.88
C LEU A 56 13.40 -11.82 -24.87
N SER A 57 14.20 -10.75 -24.88
CA SER A 57 15.29 -10.50 -23.92
C SER A 57 14.69 -10.00 -22.61
N VAL A 58 14.78 -10.83 -21.58
CA VAL A 58 14.51 -10.40 -20.20
C VAL A 58 15.88 -10.29 -19.56
N SER A 59 16.18 -9.21 -18.86
CA SER A 59 17.41 -9.12 -18.08
C SER A 59 17.33 -10.09 -16.89
N LYS A 60 18.40 -10.86 -16.67
CA LYS A 60 18.48 -11.81 -15.56
C LYS A 60 18.43 -11.06 -14.22
N ASP A 61 19.23 -10.01 -14.10
CA ASP A 61 19.36 -9.22 -12.87
C ASP A 61 18.05 -8.52 -12.54
N HIS A 62 17.39 -7.95 -13.55
CA HIS A 62 16.09 -7.31 -13.35
C HIS A 62 15.00 -8.31 -12.92
N LEU A 63 14.98 -9.52 -13.49
CA LEU A 63 14.05 -10.55 -13.05
C LEU A 63 14.35 -11.00 -11.61
N GLN A 64 15.63 -11.06 -11.24
CA GLN A 64 16.05 -11.39 -9.87
C GLN A 64 15.54 -10.36 -8.86
N GLU A 65 15.76 -9.08 -9.12
CA GLU A 65 15.27 -7.97 -8.27
C GLU A 65 13.75 -8.05 -8.08
N LEU A 66 12.99 -8.28 -9.15
CA LEU A 66 11.53 -8.39 -9.07
C LEU A 66 11.06 -9.60 -8.23
N ILE A 67 11.82 -10.71 -8.25
CA ILE A 67 11.55 -11.89 -7.42
C ILE A 67 11.92 -11.63 -5.94
N GLU A 68 13.02 -10.92 -5.70
CA GLU A 68 13.46 -10.48 -4.36
C GLU A 68 12.47 -9.49 -3.73
N MET A 69 11.80 -8.67 -4.55
CA MET A 69 10.71 -7.79 -4.12
C MET A 69 9.44 -8.54 -3.68
N ASP A 70 9.38 -9.87 -3.79
CA ASP A 70 8.22 -10.72 -3.46
C ASP A 70 7.00 -10.43 -4.37
N LEU A 71 7.25 -10.02 -5.62
CA LEU A 71 6.20 -9.86 -6.62
C LEU A 71 5.76 -11.22 -7.15
N SER A 72 4.46 -11.40 -7.34
CA SER A 72 3.93 -12.64 -7.92
C SER A 72 4.30 -12.74 -9.40
N VAL A 73 4.51 -13.96 -9.91
CA VAL A 73 4.80 -14.17 -11.35
C VAL A 73 3.77 -13.50 -12.27
N PRO A 74 2.45 -13.52 -11.97
CA PRO A 74 1.47 -12.75 -12.75
C PRO A 74 1.67 -11.23 -12.69
N CYS A 75 2.14 -10.69 -11.56
CA CYS A 75 2.46 -9.27 -11.42
C CYS A 75 3.69 -8.90 -12.26
N ILE A 76 4.77 -9.68 -12.13
CA ILE A 76 6.01 -9.51 -12.91
C ILE A 76 5.71 -9.61 -14.40
N SER A 77 4.86 -10.57 -14.81
CA SER A 77 4.40 -10.71 -16.20
C SER A 77 3.71 -9.45 -16.72
N LYS A 78 2.82 -8.84 -15.93
CA LYS A 78 2.17 -7.56 -16.30
C LYS A 78 3.15 -6.40 -16.34
N MET A 79 4.08 -6.32 -15.39
CA MET A 79 5.09 -5.26 -15.32
C MET A 79 6.07 -5.30 -16.49
N LEU A 80 6.47 -6.50 -16.92
CA LEU A 80 7.42 -6.70 -18.01
C LEU A 80 6.77 -6.83 -19.39
N GLY A 81 5.43 -6.88 -19.47
CA GLY A 81 4.72 -7.08 -20.73
C GLY A 81 4.94 -8.46 -21.39
N VAL A 82 5.45 -9.45 -20.65
CA VAL A 82 5.73 -10.81 -21.16
C VAL A 82 4.74 -11.83 -20.62
N SER A 83 4.55 -12.94 -21.31
CA SER A 83 3.68 -14.01 -20.82
C SER A 83 4.21 -14.64 -19.53
N VAL A 84 3.31 -15.06 -18.63
CA VAL A 84 3.62 -15.83 -17.41
C VAL A 84 4.49 -17.05 -17.74
N HIS A 85 4.22 -17.72 -18.86
CA HIS A 85 5.01 -18.86 -19.34
C HIS A 85 6.47 -18.48 -19.64
N THR A 86 6.70 -17.31 -20.25
CA THR A 86 8.05 -16.80 -20.52
C THR A 86 8.83 -16.57 -19.22
N ILE A 87 8.18 -16.01 -18.20
CA ILE A 87 8.80 -15.80 -16.89
C ILE A 87 9.13 -17.12 -16.21
N ASN A 88 8.18 -18.07 -16.16
CA ASN A 88 8.42 -19.39 -15.58
C ASN A 88 9.58 -20.13 -16.27
N ARG A 89 9.66 -20.05 -17.61
CA ARG A 89 10.79 -20.60 -18.37
C ARG A 89 12.11 -19.93 -17.99
N ARG A 90 12.14 -18.60 -17.88
CA ARG A 90 13.35 -17.85 -17.48
C ARG A 90 13.79 -18.17 -16.05
N ILE A 91 12.85 -18.28 -15.12
CA ILE A 91 13.08 -18.72 -13.74
C ILE A 91 13.75 -20.10 -13.72
N GLN A 92 13.26 -21.05 -14.53
CA GLN A 92 13.86 -22.38 -14.64
C GLN A 92 15.26 -22.35 -15.28
N VAL A 93 15.41 -21.66 -16.42
CA VAL A 93 16.69 -21.59 -17.16
C VAL A 93 17.79 -20.96 -16.33
N TRP A 94 17.46 -19.93 -15.54
CA TRP A 94 18.44 -19.24 -14.69
C TRP A 94 18.54 -19.81 -13.28
N GLY A 95 17.79 -20.86 -12.97
CA GLY A 95 17.84 -21.54 -11.68
C GLY A 95 17.34 -20.69 -10.51
N PHE A 96 16.46 -19.70 -10.76
CA PHE A 96 15.87 -18.91 -9.69
C PHE A 96 14.95 -19.80 -8.85
N ASN A 97 15.45 -20.23 -7.69
CA ASN A 97 14.66 -21.03 -6.78
C ASN A 97 13.97 -20.12 -5.76
N VAL A 98 12.70 -19.82 -6.00
CA VAL A 98 11.85 -19.07 -5.06
C VAL A 98 11.85 -19.73 -3.68
N ARG A 99 12.05 -21.06 -3.58
CA ARG A 99 12.15 -21.76 -2.28
C ARG A 99 13.37 -21.32 -1.47
N ASN A 100 14.49 -21.02 -2.12
CA ASN A 100 15.72 -20.56 -1.45
C ASN A 100 15.59 -19.14 -0.90
N THR A 101 14.58 -18.38 -1.36
CA THR A 101 14.32 -17.05 -0.80
C THR A 101 13.57 -17.10 0.53
N TYR A 102 12.92 -18.22 0.87
CA TYR A 102 12.24 -18.38 2.15
C TYR A 102 13.25 -18.75 3.24
N SER A 103 13.01 -18.26 4.45
CA SER A 103 13.81 -18.59 5.63
C SER A 103 13.62 -20.06 6.01
N GLN A 104 14.72 -20.73 6.34
CA GLN A 104 14.74 -22.10 6.82
C GLN A 104 14.42 -22.18 8.33
N LEU A 105 13.34 -21.52 8.74
CA LEU A 105 12.85 -21.61 10.12
C LEU A 105 12.10 -22.93 10.29
N ASN A 106 12.33 -23.65 11.38
CA ASN A 106 11.42 -24.71 11.80
C ASN A 106 10.13 -24.12 12.42
N ASP A 107 9.14 -24.96 12.71
CA ASP A 107 7.85 -24.47 13.21
C ASP A 107 7.95 -23.94 14.65
N ASP A 108 8.79 -24.50 15.50
CA ASP A 108 8.99 -24.03 16.88
C ASP A 108 9.69 -22.67 16.93
N GLU A 109 10.71 -22.46 16.09
CA GLU A 109 11.38 -21.18 15.91
C GLU A 109 10.41 -20.11 15.41
N LEU A 110 9.58 -20.46 14.42
CA LEU A 110 8.56 -19.57 13.90
C LEU A 110 7.53 -19.21 14.98
N ASP A 111 7.07 -20.20 15.75
CA ASP A 111 6.11 -19.99 16.83
C ASP A 111 6.70 -19.10 17.93
N ASN A 112 7.96 -19.28 18.30
CA ASN A 112 8.65 -18.42 19.26
C ASN A 112 8.77 -16.96 18.79
N LEU A 113 9.10 -16.75 17.50
CA LEU A 113 9.11 -15.41 16.91
C LEU A 113 7.70 -14.78 16.91
N VAL A 114 6.68 -15.56 16.55
CA VAL A 114 5.28 -15.09 16.55
C VAL A 114 4.81 -14.79 17.97
N CYS A 115 5.14 -15.62 18.96
CA CYS A 115 4.90 -15.38 20.39
C CYS A 115 5.50 -14.05 20.84
N THR A 116 6.76 -13.79 20.48
CA THR A 116 7.47 -12.56 20.84
C THR A 116 6.78 -11.33 20.24
N ILE A 117 6.42 -11.40 18.95
CA ILE A 117 5.67 -10.32 18.26
C ILE A 117 4.31 -10.08 18.95
N LYS A 118 3.61 -11.15 19.33
CA LYS A 118 2.27 -11.07 19.94
C LYS A 118 2.32 -10.61 21.39
N ALA A 119 3.40 -10.90 22.12
CA ALA A 119 3.62 -10.37 23.46
C ALA A 119 3.75 -8.83 23.45
N THR A 120 4.44 -8.29 22.44
CA THR A 120 4.55 -6.82 22.28
C THR A 120 3.28 -6.20 21.68
N SER A 121 2.57 -6.92 20.82
CA SER A 121 1.39 -6.38 20.12
C SER A 121 0.30 -7.45 19.97
N PRO A 122 -0.52 -7.66 21.01
CA PRO A 122 -1.50 -8.77 21.07
C PRO A 122 -2.60 -8.65 20.02
N ASN A 123 -2.84 -7.46 19.47
CA ASN A 123 -3.90 -7.22 18.50
C ASN A 123 -3.47 -7.41 17.02
N LEU A 124 -2.20 -7.77 16.75
CA LEU A 124 -1.74 -7.97 15.38
C LEU A 124 -2.41 -9.17 14.70
N GLY A 125 -2.92 -8.94 13.49
CA GLY A 125 -3.40 -9.98 12.60
C GLY A 125 -2.32 -10.53 11.68
N TYR A 126 -2.62 -11.65 11.01
CA TYR A 126 -1.69 -12.42 10.17
C TYR A 126 -0.87 -11.58 9.15
N ARG A 127 -1.48 -10.56 8.51
CA ARG A 127 -0.78 -9.67 7.57
C ARG A 127 0.34 -8.88 8.23
N MET A 128 0.06 -8.34 9.41
CA MET A 128 1.01 -7.51 10.14
C MET A 128 2.10 -8.37 10.79
N VAL A 129 1.75 -9.55 11.29
CA VAL A 129 2.74 -10.52 11.80
C VAL A 129 3.71 -10.93 10.70
N ARG A 130 3.22 -11.27 9.50
CA ARG A 130 4.09 -11.53 8.34
C ARG A 130 4.96 -10.32 7.98
N GLY A 131 4.42 -9.11 8.05
CA GLY A 131 5.16 -7.87 7.84
C GLY A 131 6.29 -7.69 8.87
N HIS A 132 6.02 -7.97 10.15
CA HIS A 132 7.02 -7.95 11.22
C HIS A 132 8.12 -8.99 11.00
N LEU A 133 7.75 -10.23 10.68
CA LEU A 133 8.72 -11.28 10.34
C LEU A 133 9.62 -10.83 9.18
N ARG A 134 9.06 -10.21 8.15
CA ARG A 134 9.84 -9.65 7.03
C ARG A 134 10.78 -8.53 7.48
N ALA A 135 10.34 -7.64 8.38
CA ALA A 135 11.18 -6.59 8.95
C ALA A 135 12.35 -7.16 9.79
N LEU A 136 12.16 -8.34 10.39
CA LEU A 136 13.22 -9.11 11.06
C LEU A 136 14.11 -9.89 10.07
N GLY A 137 13.88 -9.78 8.77
CA GLY A 137 14.64 -10.50 7.73
C GLY A 137 14.11 -11.90 7.42
N HIS A 138 12.98 -12.30 8.01
CA HIS A 138 12.39 -13.62 7.78
C HIS A 138 11.33 -13.60 6.69
N ARG A 139 11.61 -14.25 5.56
CA ARG A 139 10.61 -14.48 4.49
C ARG A 139 9.95 -15.83 4.73
N VAL A 140 8.71 -15.81 5.25
CA VAL A 140 7.96 -17.03 5.59
C VAL A 140 6.73 -17.18 4.69
N GLN A 141 6.40 -18.43 4.33
CA GLN A 141 5.21 -18.76 3.55
C GLN A 141 3.94 -18.35 4.29
N TRP A 142 2.93 -17.92 3.54
CA TRP A 142 1.64 -17.50 4.11
C TRP A 142 0.97 -18.59 4.96
N ALA A 143 0.95 -19.82 4.46
CA ALA A 143 0.37 -20.96 5.16
C ALA A 143 1.05 -21.20 6.52
N ARG A 144 2.38 -21.13 6.58
CA ARG A 144 3.13 -21.32 7.83
C ARG A 144 2.89 -20.22 8.85
N VAL A 145 2.83 -18.95 8.41
CA VAL A 145 2.44 -17.85 9.31
C VAL A 145 1.02 -18.03 9.84
N TRP A 146 0.11 -18.52 8.98
CA TRP A 146 -1.27 -18.80 9.37
C TRP A 146 -1.34 -19.91 10.41
N GLU A 147 -0.68 -21.05 10.18
CA GLU A 147 -0.62 -22.19 11.09
C GLU A 147 0.04 -21.83 12.42
N SER A 148 1.16 -21.12 12.39
CA SER A 148 1.85 -20.61 13.58
C SER A 148 0.93 -19.70 14.42
N MET A 149 0.24 -18.77 13.77
CA MET A 149 -0.75 -17.92 14.46
C MET A 149 -1.91 -18.72 15.07
N HIS A 150 -2.33 -19.84 14.48
CA HIS A 150 -3.37 -20.69 15.08
C HIS A 150 -2.86 -21.44 16.31
N ARG A 151 -1.59 -21.87 16.31
CA ARG A 151 -0.97 -22.50 17.47
C ARG A 151 -0.71 -21.52 18.61
N VAL A 152 -0.25 -20.30 18.29
CA VAL A 152 0.16 -19.28 19.26
C VAL A 152 -0.99 -18.39 19.76
N ASP A 153 -1.94 -18.03 18.89
CA ASP A 153 -2.98 -17.01 19.16
C ASP A 153 -4.39 -17.50 18.78
N ALA A 154 -4.73 -18.76 19.06
CA ALA A 154 -6.08 -19.28 18.83
C ALA A 154 -7.15 -18.37 19.48
N LYS A 155 -6.93 -17.97 20.74
CA LYS A 155 -7.88 -17.14 21.50
C LYS A 155 -8.06 -15.75 20.88
N GLY A 156 -6.98 -15.03 20.55
CA GLY A 156 -7.09 -13.71 19.93
C GLY A 156 -7.64 -13.76 18.51
N ILE A 157 -7.50 -14.87 17.78
CA ILE A 157 -8.20 -15.10 16.51
C ILE A 157 -9.71 -15.17 16.73
N HIS A 158 -10.17 -15.96 17.71
CA HIS A 158 -11.58 -16.11 18.03
C HIS A 158 -12.21 -14.81 18.55
N GLU A 159 -11.53 -14.10 19.45
CA GLU A 159 -11.99 -12.79 19.94
C GLU A 159 -12.12 -11.77 18.81
N ARG A 160 -11.19 -11.76 17.85
CA ARG A 160 -11.29 -10.91 16.66
C ARG A 160 -12.46 -11.31 15.78
N LEU A 161 -12.69 -12.60 15.55
CA LEU A 161 -13.84 -13.09 14.77
C LEU A 161 -15.17 -12.72 15.43
N ALA A 162 -15.27 -12.86 16.76
CA ALA A 162 -16.47 -12.49 17.51
C ALA A 162 -16.72 -10.96 17.51
N ASN A 163 -15.67 -10.16 17.57
CA ASN A 163 -15.76 -8.69 17.57
C ASN A 163 -15.79 -8.07 16.17
N LEU A 164 -15.57 -8.86 15.11
CA LEU A 164 -15.74 -8.44 13.72
C LEU A 164 -17.24 -8.37 13.43
N GLY A 165 -17.88 -7.30 13.91
CA GLY A 165 -19.19 -6.90 13.40
C GLY A 165 -19.15 -6.90 11.87
N CYS A 166 -20.19 -7.43 11.24
CA CYS A 166 -20.28 -7.59 9.79
C CYS A 166 -20.37 -6.20 9.11
N VAL A 167 -19.25 -5.49 9.04
CA VAL A 167 -19.16 -4.17 8.43
C VAL A 167 -19.10 -4.39 6.92
N VAL A 168 -20.19 -4.06 6.23
CA VAL A 168 -20.23 -4.01 4.76
C VAL A 168 -19.18 -3.00 4.30
N ARG A 169 -18.04 -3.51 3.82
CA ARG A 169 -16.94 -2.68 3.33
C ARG A 169 -17.35 -2.13 1.97
N ARG A 170 -17.57 -0.82 1.87
CA ARG A 170 -17.64 -0.14 0.57
C ARG A 170 -16.34 -0.40 -0.18
N VAL A 171 -16.44 -0.78 -1.44
CA VAL A 171 -15.27 -1.01 -2.30
C VAL A 171 -14.63 0.34 -2.55
N TYR A 172 -13.47 0.58 -1.94
CA TYR A 172 -12.63 1.72 -2.29
C TYR A 172 -11.77 1.34 -3.50
N SER A 173 -11.81 2.15 -4.54
CA SER A 173 -10.96 2.01 -5.72
C SER A 173 -10.43 3.38 -6.15
N VAL A 174 -9.16 3.41 -6.55
CA VAL A 174 -8.48 4.52 -7.23
C VAL A 174 -7.68 3.91 -8.38
N PRO A 175 -7.41 4.65 -9.47
CA PRO A 175 -6.96 4.02 -10.72
C PRO A 175 -5.53 3.48 -10.68
N HIS A 176 -4.61 4.14 -9.97
CA HIS A 176 -3.19 3.76 -9.92
C HIS A 176 -2.48 4.34 -8.68
N PRO A 177 -1.27 3.87 -8.32
CA PRO A 177 -0.42 4.51 -7.31
C PRO A 177 -0.22 6.00 -7.60
N PHE A 178 -0.13 6.83 -6.55
CA PHE A 178 -0.01 8.29 -6.63
C PHE A 178 -1.22 9.02 -7.24
N SER A 179 -2.28 8.32 -7.65
CA SER A 179 -3.49 8.98 -8.14
C SER A 179 -4.16 9.82 -7.05
N LEU A 180 -4.20 9.30 -5.82
CA LEU A 180 -4.79 9.98 -4.67
C LEU A 180 -4.05 9.63 -3.39
N VAL A 181 -3.39 10.63 -2.80
CA VAL A 181 -2.79 10.52 -1.45
C VAL A 181 -3.75 11.09 -0.42
N HIS A 182 -3.97 10.35 0.66
CA HIS A 182 -4.78 10.76 1.79
C HIS A 182 -3.88 11.31 2.89
N VAL A 183 -4.11 12.56 3.30
CA VAL A 183 -3.35 13.24 4.37
C VAL A 183 -4.28 13.60 5.51
N ASP A 184 -3.75 13.56 6.74
CA ASP A 184 -4.52 13.82 7.96
C ASP A 184 -3.59 14.00 9.17
N THR A 185 -4.16 14.50 10.26
CA THR A 185 -3.50 14.62 11.56
C THR A 185 -4.23 13.80 12.63
N ASN A 186 -3.47 13.14 13.51
CA ASN A 186 -4.01 12.35 14.59
C ASN A 186 -3.76 13.06 15.93
N HIS A 187 -4.86 13.33 16.63
CA HIS A 187 -4.87 14.09 17.89
C HIS A 187 -5.05 13.20 19.13
N LYS A 188 -4.91 11.87 19.04
CA LYS A 188 -5.12 10.99 20.21
C LYS A 188 -4.16 11.28 21.36
N LEU A 189 -2.97 11.82 21.08
CA LEU A 189 -1.96 12.18 22.08
C LEU A 189 -1.85 13.69 22.30
N ILE A 190 -2.82 14.49 21.82
CA ILE A 190 -2.74 15.96 21.87
C ILE A 190 -2.65 16.51 23.29
N ARG A 191 -3.26 15.82 24.28
CA ARG A 191 -3.19 16.19 25.71
C ARG A 191 -1.76 16.19 26.25
N TYR A 192 -0.87 15.41 25.64
CA TYR A 192 0.53 15.30 25.99
C TYR A 192 1.43 16.16 25.10
N GLY A 193 0.83 17.04 24.28
CA GLY A 193 1.55 17.89 23.34
C GLY A 193 2.13 17.11 22.15
N ILE A 194 1.50 16.00 21.74
CA ILE A 194 1.96 15.19 20.59
C ILE A 194 0.84 15.10 19.55
N VAL A 195 1.15 15.53 18.33
CA VAL A 195 0.31 15.41 17.13
C VAL A 195 1.03 14.57 16.10
N ILE A 196 0.36 13.56 15.53
CA ILE A 196 0.96 12.70 14.50
C ILE A 196 0.40 13.07 13.13
N PHE A 197 1.28 13.44 12.20
CA PHE A 197 0.96 13.76 10.82
C PHE A 197 1.15 12.52 9.95
N GLY A 198 0.18 12.22 9.09
CA GLY A 198 0.23 11.06 8.23
C GLY A 198 -0.10 11.38 6.79
N GLY A 199 0.54 10.66 5.88
CA GLY A 199 0.16 10.58 4.47
C GLY A 199 0.17 9.13 4.00
N ILE A 200 -0.85 8.70 3.27
CA ILE A 200 -0.94 7.34 2.73
C ILE A 200 -1.44 7.34 1.29
N ASP A 201 -0.80 6.56 0.43
CA ASP A 201 -1.25 6.36 -0.94
C ASP A 201 -2.55 5.52 -0.96
N GLY A 202 -3.56 6.03 -1.66
CA GLY A 202 -4.89 5.44 -1.70
C GLY A 202 -4.93 4.07 -2.37
N PHE A 203 -4.06 3.85 -3.35
CA PHE A 203 -3.97 2.62 -4.14
C PHE A 203 -3.16 1.55 -3.40
N SER A 204 -1.86 1.78 -3.24
CA SER A 204 -0.87 0.83 -2.74
C SER A 204 -0.91 0.66 -1.23
N ARG A 205 -1.56 1.61 -0.51
CA ARG A 205 -1.54 1.70 0.96
C ARG A 205 -0.15 1.96 1.54
N LYS A 206 0.82 2.35 0.70
CA LYS A 206 2.14 2.79 1.15
C LYS A 206 1.99 4.04 2.03
N ILE A 207 2.54 3.99 3.23
CA ILE A 207 2.67 5.15 4.10
C ILE A 207 3.73 6.06 3.47
N MET A 208 3.30 7.24 3.08
CA MET A 208 4.11 8.25 2.40
C MET A 208 4.97 9.00 3.40
N TYR A 209 4.42 9.28 4.57
CA TYR A 209 5.10 9.85 5.72
C TYR A 209 4.27 9.60 6.99
N LEU A 210 4.95 9.52 8.14
CA LEU A 210 4.33 9.43 9.45
C LEU A 210 5.27 10.08 10.48
N HIS A 211 4.94 11.29 10.92
CA HIS A 211 5.79 12.10 11.79
C HIS A 211 5.04 12.57 13.03
N ALA A 212 5.72 12.65 14.18
CA ALA A 212 5.19 13.27 15.37
C ALA A 212 5.74 14.70 15.51
N SER A 213 4.91 15.64 15.96
CA SER A 213 5.31 17.00 16.28
C SER A 213 4.61 17.49 17.54
N ASN A 214 5.08 18.60 18.09
CA ASN A 214 4.51 19.25 19.27
C ASN A 214 3.52 20.37 18.93
N ASN A 215 3.15 20.52 17.66
CA ASN A 215 2.24 21.55 17.17
C ASN A 215 1.41 21.02 16.00
N ASN A 216 0.29 21.70 15.72
CA ASN A 216 -0.58 21.41 14.58
C ASN A 216 -0.55 22.51 13.51
N LYS A 217 0.64 23.02 13.18
CA LYS A 217 0.77 24.15 12.22
C LYS A 217 0.76 23.66 10.78
N ALA A 218 0.17 24.47 9.89
CA ALA A 218 0.14 24.20 8.45
C ALA A 218 1.54 24.11 7.82
N ALA A 219 2.47 24.95 8.27
CA ALA A 219 3.87 24.90 7.84
C ALA A 219 4.53 23.55 8.16
N THR A 220 4.27 22.98 9.35
CA THR A 220 4.77 21.67 9.77
C THR A 220 4.18 20.56 8.91
N ALA A 221 2.87 20.61 8.63
CA ALA A 221 2.21 19.65 7.76
C ALA A 221 2.80 19.69 6.33
N LEU A 222 3.02 20.90 5.80
CA LEU A 222 3.65 21.11 4.50
C LEU A 222 5.09 20.58 4.47
N GLU A 223 5.88 20.81 5.52
CA GLU A 223 7.27 20.32 5.59
C GLU A 223 7.35 18.80 5.45
N TYR A 224 6.55 18.07 6.23
CA TYR A 224 6.49 16.59 6.15
C TYR A 224 5.96 16.11 4.80
N PHE A 225 4.97 16.80 4.24
CA PHE A 225 4.48 16.50 2.90
C PHE A 225 5.58 16.69 1.85
N LEU A 226 6.30 17.81 1.88
CA LEU A 226 7.39 18.11 0.95
C LEU A 226 8.54 17.12 1.08
N GLU A 227 8.92 16.71 2.30
CA GLU A 227 9.89 15.64 2.51
C GLU A 227 9.47 14.35 1.80
N SER A 228 8.20 13.97 1.91
CA SER A 228 7.67 12.81 1.19
C SER A 228 7.71 12.98 -0.32
N THR A 229 7.32 14.16 -0.83
CA THR A 229 7.36 14.45 -2.28
C THR A 229 8.79 14.46 -2.85
N ARG A 230 9.80 14.84 -2.06
CA ARG A 230 11.20 14.75 -2.47
C ARG A 230 11.66 13.30 -2.63
N LYS A 231 11.16 12.38 -1.79
CA LYS A 231 11.49 10.95 -1.85
C LYS A 231 10.71 10.19 -2.92
N HIS A 232 9.50 10.64 -3.23
CA HIS A 232 8.53 9.82 -3.95
C HIS A 232 7.86 10.51 -5.15
N GLY A 233 8.10 11.80 -5.33
CA GLY A 233 7.40 12.63 -6.30
C GLY A 233 6.05 13.17 -5.79
N PHE A 234 5.50 14.13 -6.53
CA PHE A 234 4.19 14.69 -6.23
C PHE A 234 3.07 13.75 -6.69
N PRO A 235 2.02 13.55 -5.86
CA PRO A 235 0.84 12.84 -6.32
C PRO A 235 0.06 13.63 -7.37
N SER A 236 -0.86 12.96 -8.06
CA SER A 236 -1.81 13.62 -8.96
C SER A 236 -2.83 14.44 -8.16
N ARG A 237 -3.33 13.88 -7.05
CA ARG A 237 -4.30 14.52 -6.17
C ARG A 237 -4.01 14.21 -4.72
N VAL A 238 -4.33 15.15 -3.84
CA VAL A 238 -4.31 14.97 -2.39
C VAL A 238 -5.73 15.10 -1.86
N ARG A 239 -6.11 14.26 -0.90
CA ARG A 239 -7.32 14.43 -0.11
C ARG A 239 -6.96 14.67 1.34
N GLY A 240 -7.48 15.75 1.90
CA GLY A 240 -7.45 16.05 3.33
C GLY A 240 -8.86 16.37 3.82
N ASP A 241 -8.98 16.60 5.11
CA ASP A 241 -10.19 17.13 5.71
C ASP A 241 -10.28 18.67 5.49
N GLN A 242 -11.21 19.32 6.20
CA GLN A 242 -11.35 20.78 6.21
C GLN A 242 -10.52 21.44 7.33
N GLY A 243 -9.36 20.87 7.65
CA GLY A 243 -8.44 21.40 8.65
C GLY A 243 -7.58 22.57 8.15
N VAL A 244 -7.32 23.52 9.05
CA VAL A 244 -6.42 24.67 8.77
C VAL A 244 -4.97 24.23 8.59
N GLU A 245 -4.59 23.10 9.16
CA GLU A 245 -3.27 22.49 9.01
C GLU A 245 -2.99 22.00 7.59
N ASN A 246 -4.03 21.73 6.79
CA ASN A 246 -3.88 21.23 5.43
C ASN A 246 -3.83 22.35 4.37
N VAL A 247 -4.00 23.62 4.78
CA VAL A 247 -4.10 24.78 3.88
C VAL A 247 -2.84 24.96 3.04
N ASP A 248 -1.66 24.83 3.65
CA ASP A 248 -0.40 25.03 2.94
C ASP A 248 -0.09 23.86 1.97
N ILE A 249 -0.52 22.64 2.30
CA ILE A 249 -0.47 21.49 1.37
C ILE A 249 -1.39 21.75 0.17
N ALA A 250 -2.61 22.26 0.41
CA ALA A 250 -3.54 22.60 -0.67
C ALA A 250 -2.97 23.66 -1.60
N ARG A 251 -2.40 24.75 -1.06
CA ARG A 251 -1.71 25.80 -1.83
C ARG A 251 -0.57 25.24 -2.67
N CYS A 252 0.28 24.40 -2.08
CA CYS A 252 1.38 23.73 -2.77
C CYS A 252 0.86 22.88 -3.96
N MET A 253 -0.18 22.09 -3.74
CA MET A 253 -0.78 21.26 -4.80
C MET A 253 -1.39 22.09 -5.93
N PHE A 254 -2.00 23.24 -5.63
CA PHE A 254 -2.49 24.16 -6.65
C PHE A 254 -1.36 24.79 -7.47
N GLN A 255 -0.23 25.11 -6.84
CA GLN A 255 0.94 25.62 -7.54
C GLN A 255 1.57 24.58 -8.46
N VAL A 256 1.68 23.33 -8.01
CA VAL A 256 2.37 22.25 -8.74
C VAL A 256 1.50 21.61 -9.82
N ARG A 257 0.20 21.42 -9.57
CA ARG A 257 -0.74 20.69 -10.45
C ARG A 257 -1.79 21.59 -11.11
N GLY A 258 -1.76 22.89 -10.84
CA GLY A 258 -2.73 23.86 -11.33
C GLY A 258 -4.02 23.93 -10.51
N CYS A 259 -4.69 25.07 -10.61
CA CYS A 259 -6.03 25.30 -10.06
C CYS A 259 -7.10 24.62 -10.94
N GLY A 260 -8.25 24.25 -10.35
CA GLY A 260 -9.40 23.71 -11.10
C GLY A 260 -9.30 22.24 -11.54
N THR A 261 -8.15 21.60 -11.38
CA THR A 261 -7.94 20.16 -11.71
C THR A 261 -8.40 19.21 -10.60
N GLY A 262 -8.85 19.76 -9.47
CA GLY A 262 -9.16 19.00 -8.26
C GLY A 262 -7.92 18.36 -7.62
N SER A 263 -6.76 19.02 -7.77
CA SER A 263 -5.45 18.61 -7.22
C SER A 263 -5.43 18.50 -5.69
N PHE A 264 -6.26 19.27 -5.00
CA PHE A 264 -6.60 19.06 -3.60
C PHE A 264 -8.11 18.86 -3.44
N ILE A 265 -8.51 17.80 -2.72
CA ILE A 265 -9.90 17.47 -2.41
C ILE A 265 -10.08 17.63 -0.91
N SER A 266 -10.79 18.67 -0.50
CA SER A 266 -11.25 18.80 0.89
C SER A 266 -12.63 18.21 1.05
N GLY A 267 -12.88 17.48 2.15
CA GLY A 267 -14.18 16.91 2.44
C GLY A 267 -14.27 16.35 3.86
N LYS A 268 -15.41 15.77 4.21
CA LYS A 268 -15.60 15.15 5.54
C LYS A 268 -14.58 14.02 5.77
N SER A 269 -14.11 13.87 7.00
CA SER A 269 -13.17 12.81 7.43
C SER A 269 -13.63 11.39 7.04
N VAL A 270 -14.95 11.14 7.01
CA VAL A 270 -15.53 9.87 6.54
C VAL A 270 -15.15 9.49 5.09
N HIS A 271 -14.75 10.46 4.26
CA HIS A 271 -14.25 10.24 2.91
C HIS A 271 -12.73 10.04 2.85
N ASN A 272 -12.02 10.32 3.95
CA ASN A 272 -10.59 10.10 4.15
C ASN A 272 -10.30 8.66 4.63
N GLN A 273 -11.03 7.69 4.07
CA GLN A 273 -11.11 6.31 4.58
C GLN A 273 -9.75 5.60 4.73
N ARG A 274 -8.79 5.94 3.87
CA ARG A 274 -7.50 5.23 3.81
C ARG A 274 -6.61 5.60 4.99
N ILE A 275 -6.55 6.88 5.35
CA ILE A 275 -5.77 7.35 6.50
C ILE A 275 -6.51 7.09 7.82
N GLU A 276 -7.84 7.17 7.84
CA GLU A 276 -8.64 6.74 8.99
C GLU A 276 -8.44 5.24 9.32
N ARG A 277 -8.32 4.41 8.29
CA ARG A 277 -7.94 3.00 8.48
C ARG A 277 -6.52 2.87 9.03
N LEU A 278 -5.57 3.68 8.54
CA LEU A 278 -4.20 3.72 9.03
C LEU A 278 -4.17 4.12 10.52
N TRP A 279 -4.96 5.10 10.94
CA TRP A 279 -5.02 5.52 12.35
C TRP A 279 -5.45 4.41 13.30
N ARG A 280 -6.32 3.49 12.86
CA ARG A 280 -6.63 2.29 13.64
C ARG A 280 -5.42 1.37 13.82
N ASP A 281 -4.60 1.20 12.78
CA ASP A 281 -3.37 0.39 12.88
C ASP A 281 -2.32 1.11 13.75
N VAL A 282 -2.11 2.41 13.55
CA VAL A 282 -1.19 3.23 14.36
C VAL A 282 -1.59 3.20 15.83
N TRP A 283 -2.88 3.30 16.14
CA TRP A 283 -3.36 3.18 17.52
C TRP A 283 -3.05 1.83 18.13
N ASN A 284 -3.40 0.73 17.44
CA ASN A 284 -3.30 -0.62 18.00
C ASN A 284 -1.86 -1.11 18.17
N VAL A 285 -0.92 -0.55 17.41
CA VAL A 285 0.48 -1.02 17.35
C VAL A 285 1.44 -0.06 18.01
N VAL A 286 1.16 1.25 17.99
CA VAL A 286 2.11 2.28 18.40
C VAL A 286 1.51 3.16 19.49
N SER A 287 0.46 3.92 19.17
CA SER A 287 0.04 5.03 20.01
C SER A 287 -0.66 4.62 21.31
N ASN A 288 -1.29 3.44 21.39
CA ASN A 288 -1.90 2.96 22.64
C ASN A 288 -0.84 2.74 23.73
N ILE A 289 0.32 2.18 23.39
CA ILE A 289 1.44 1.96 24.34
C ILE A 289 1.85 3.29 24.95
N TYR A 290 2.07 4.31 24.12
CA TYR A 290 2.42 5.64 24.61
C TYR A 290 1.30 6.29 25.42
N TYR A 291 0.04 6.12 24.97
CA TYR A 291 -1.11 6.64 25.70
C TYR A 291 -1.17 6.06 27.12
N ASP A 292 -1.03 4.74 27.28
CA ASP A 292 -1.11 4.05 28.57
C ASP A 292 0.05 4.47 29.51
N VAL A 293 1.27 4.57 28.98
CA VAL A 293 2.45 5.04 29.73
C VAL A 293 2.30 6.51 30.15
N LEU A 294 1.83 7.37 29.24
CA LEU A 294 1.67 8.79 29.54
C LEU A 294 0.47 9.05 30.45
N GLN A 295 -0.57 8.23 30.38
CA GLN A 295 -1.72 8.29 31.27
C GLN A 295 -1.34 7.84 32.68
N SER A 296 -0.64 6.72 32.83
CA SER A 296 -0.17 6.22 34.14
C SER A 296 0.83 7.17 34.80
N ARG A 297 1.62 7.92 34.03
CA ARG A 297 2.51 8.98 34.54
C ARG A 297 1.81 10.33 34.73
N GLY A 298 0.67 10.54 34.06
CA GLY A 298 -0.06 11.80 34.01
C GLY A 298 -0.79 12.19 35.29
N GLU A 299 -0.81 11.35 36.32
CA GLU A 299 -1.19 11.74 37.68
C GLU A 299 -0.08 12.56 38.38
N CYS A 300 1.12 12.66 37.80
CA CYS A 300 2.21 13.45 38.35
C CYS A 300 3.03 14.14 37.23
N SER A 301 2.83 15.45 37.04
CA SER A 301 3.69 16.42 36.31
C SER A 301 3.13 17.00 34.99
N THR A 302 2.78 18.28 35.07
CA THR A 302 2.38 19.20 34.00
C THR A 302 3.59 19.85 33.31
N ARG A 303 4.48 19.07 32.68
CA ARG A 303 5.57 19.64 31.86
C ARG A 303 5.53 19.16 30.40
N PRO A 304 5.66 20.06 29.40
CA PRO A 304 5.68 19.67 28.00
C PRO A 304 6.89 18.79 27.68
N ILE A 305 6.63 17.64 27.05
CA ILE A 305 7.66 16.66 26.65
C ILE A 305 8.43 17.23 25.45
N LYS A 306 9.75 17.37 25.57
CA LYS A 306 10.62 17.67 24.43
C LYS A 306 10.81 16.40 23.61
N LEU A 307 10.21 16.35 22.42
CA LEU A 307 10.49 15.31 21.42
C LEU A 307 11.88 15.56 20.82
N HIS A 308 12.79 14.61 21.01
CA HIS A 308 14.04 14.51 20.26
C HIS A 308 13.79 13.75 18.92
N PRO A 309 14.68 13.87 17.90
CA PRO A 309 14.40 13.51 16.50
C PRO A 309 14.02 12.02 16.30
N PRO A 310 13.40 11.67 15.15
CA PRO A 310 12.41 10.60 15.10
C PRO A 310 13.02 9.23 15.39
N ILE A 311 12.40 8.51 16.35
CA ILE A 311 12.52 7.06 16.42
C ILE A 311 11.79 6.52 15.19
N LEU A 312 12.56 6.26 14.14
CA LEU A 312 12.11 5.58 12.94
C LEU A 312 11.40 4.29 13.35
N CYS A 313 10.12 4.18 13.00
CA CYS A 313 9.45 2.89 12.97
C CYS A 313 10.23 1.99 11.99
N PRO A 314 10.72 0.80 12.40
CA PRO A 314 11.51 -0.09 11.53
C PRO A 314 10.75 -0.60 10.29
N ILE A 315 9.47 -0.29 10.16
CA ILE A 315 8.57 -0.85 9.14
C ILE A 315 8.76 -0.17 7.76
N CYS A 316 9.55 0.91 7.65
CA CYS A 316 9.64 1.70 6.41
C CYS A 316 11.06 1.96 5.84
N VAL A 317 12.09 1.26 6.30
CA VAL A 317 13.45 1.44 5.74
C VAL A 317 13.72 0.35 4.68
N PRO A 318 13.88 0.69 3.38
CA PRO A 318 14.49 -0.25 2.44
C PRO A 318 15.94 -0.50 2.87
N ALA A 319 16.35 -1.77 2.91
CA ALA A 319 17.72 -2.16 3.24
C ALA A 319 18.72 -1.43 2.33
N PRO A 320 19.89 -1.02 2.86
CA PRO A 320 20.94 -0.44 2.02
C PRO A 320 21.45 -1.51 1.03
N HIS A 321 21.52 -1.15 -0.25
CA HIS A 321 22.22 -1.97 -1.25
C HIS A 321 23.71 -2.07 -0.87
N PRO A 322 24.31 -3.26 -0.88
CA PRO A 322 25.76 -3.38 -0.84
C PRO A 322 26.32 -2.88 -2.18
N GLY A 323 27.28 -1.95 -2.10
CA GLY A 323 28.08 -1.52 -3.25
C GLY A 323 29.12 -2.54 -3.67
#